data_AF-A0A3M9YZT2-F1
#
_entry.id   AF-A0A3M9YZT2-F1
#
_cell.length_a   1.000
_cell.length_b   1.000
_cell.length_c   1.000
_cell.angle_alpha   90.00
_cell.angle_beta   90.00
_cell.angle_gamma   90.00
#
_symmetry.space_group_name_H-M   'P 1'
#
loop_
_entity.id
_entity.type
_entity.pdbx_description
1 polymer ?
#
loop_
_entity_poly.entity_id
_entity_poly.type
_entity_poly.pdbx_seq_one_letter_code
_entity_poly.pdbx_strand_id
1 'polypeptide(L)' 'IAEMVEQHQDYTLAEYCESWQEKTGVRVSESTMCRFLQKQQLTVKKNISQRSSRSSG' A
#
# COMPACT_ATOMS: atom_id res chain seq x y z
N ILE A 1 9.31 -7.95 -2.35
CA ILE A 1 7.99 -7.30 -2.16
C ILE A 1 7.51 -6.59 -3.41
N ALA A 2 8.39 -5.99 -4.24
CA ALA A 2 7.99 -5.26 -5.45
C ALA A 2 7.16 -6.11 -6.41
N GLU A 3 7.69 -7.28 -6.74
CA GLU A 3 7.05 -8.25 -7.61
C GLU A 3 5.69 -8.73 -7.06
N MET A 4 5.59 -8.89 -5.74
CA MET A 4 4.35 -9.26 -5.07
C MET A 4 3.30 -8.15 -5.13
N VAL A 5 3.76 -6.89 -5.10
CA VAL A 5 2.89 -5.72 -5.18
C VAL A 5 2.43 -5.43 -6.60
N GLU A 6 3.28 -5.70 -7.58
CA GLU A 6 2.90 -5.64 -9.00
C GLU A 6 1.88 -6.72 -9.37
N GLN A 7 2.00 -7.93 -8.81
CA GLN A 7 1.06 -9.03 -9.03
C GLN A 7 -0.28 -8.84 -8.32
N HIS A 8 -0.28 -8.21 -7.14
CA HIS A 8 -1.45 -8.08 -6.26
C HIS A 8 -1.77 -6.62 -5.92
N GLN A 9 -1.89 -5.77 -6.93
CA GLN A 9 -2.12 -4.33 -6.72
C GLN A 9 -3.47 -4.00 -6.05
N ASP A 10 -4.40 -4.96 -6.02
CA ASP A 10 -5.71 -4.88 -5.35
C ASP A 10 -5.68 -5.27 -3.86
N TYR A 11 -4.55 -5.72 -3.34
CA TYR A 11 -4.47 -6.10 -1.92
C TYR A 11 -4.49 -4.86 -1.03
N THR A 12 -5.29 -4.94 0.04
CA THR A 12 -5.33 -3.89 1.05
C THR A 12 -4.06 -3.91 1.91
N LEU A 13 -3.76 -2.81 2.61
CA LEU A 13 -2.60 -2.73 3.52
C LEU A 13 -2.59 -3.85 4.58
N ALA A 14 -3.77 -4.28 5.05
CA ALA A 14 -3.93 -5.37 6.00
C ALA A 14 -3.53 -6.73 5.38
N GLU A 15 -4.04 -7.03 4.19
CA GLU A 15 -3.70 -8.24 3.44
C GLU A 15 -2.18 -8.34 3.17
N TYR A 16 -1.55 -7.19 2.87
CA TYR A 16 -0.10 -7.11 2.73
C TYR A 16 0.64 -7.43 4.02
N CYS A 17 0.17 -6.91 5.14
CA CYS A 17 0.77 -7.17 6.45
C CYS A 17 0.75 -8.67 6.78
N GLU A 18 -0.39 -9.33 6.59
CA GLU A 18 -0.55 -10.76 6.85
C GLU A 18 0.28 -11.60 5.88
N SER A 19 0.16 -11.34 4.58
CA SER A 19 0.94 -12.03 3.55
C SER A 19 2.45 -11.86 3.74
N TRP A 20 2.89 -10.68 4.21
CA TRP A 20 4.29 -10.41 4.47
C TRP A 20 4.80 -11.18 5.69
N GLN A 21 4.01 -11.24 6.76
CA GLN A 21 4.33 -12.05 7.92
C GLN A 21 4.40 -13.54 7.55
N GLU A 22 3.49 -14.06 6.73
CA GLU A 22 3.51 -15.46 6.30
C GLU A 22 4.70 -15.78 5.40
N LYS A 23 5.04 -14.91 4.44
CA LYS A 23 6.17 -15.14 3.53
C LYS A 23 7.54 -14.93 4.18
N THR A 24 7.68 -13.92 5.04
CA THR A 24 8.99 -13.50 5.55
C THR A 24 9.19 -13.80 7.03
N GLY A 25 8.13 -14.14 7.76
CA GLY A 25 8.13 -14.27 9.22
C GLY A 25 8.15 -12.93 9.97
N VAL A 26 8.26 -11.81 9.26
CA VAL A 26 8.38 -10.47 9.87
C VAL A 26 7.01 -9.80 9.96
N ARG A 27 6.60 -9.49 11.19
CA ARG A 27 5.37 -8.73 11.43
C ARG A 27 5.65 -7.23 11.24
N VAL A 28 4.99 -6.63 10.25
CA VAL A 28 5.13 -5.19 9.94
C VAL A 28 3.81 -4.48 10.21
N SER A 29 3.82 -3.29 10.79
CA SER A 29 2.59 -2.50 10.91
C SER A 29 2.21 -1.86 9.57
N GLU A 30 0.95 -1.44 9.42
CA GLU A 30 0.46 -0.72 8.24
C GLU A 30 1.33 0.49 7.89
N SER A 31 1.82 1.23 8.89
CA SER A 31 2.75 2.36 8.69
C SER A 31 4.09 1.93 8.08
N THR A 32 4.62 0.78 8.50
CA THR A 32 5.86 0.21 7.96
C THR A 32 5.63 -0.28 6.54
N MET A 33 4.51 -0.95 6.31
CA MET A 33 4.11 -1.41 4.97
C MET A 33 3.91 -0.23 4.02
N CYS A 34 3.22 0.82 4.46
CA CYS A 34 3.03 2.07 3.72
C CYS A 34 4.36 2.73 3.33
N ARG A 35 5.32 2.81 4.27
CA ARG A 35 6.67 3.32 4.00
C ARG A 35 7.42 2.42 3.01
N PHE A 36 7.28 1.10 3.12
CA PHE A 36 7.91 0.13 2.20
C PHE A 36 7.37 0.27 0.77
N LEU A 37 6.05 0.39 0.63
CA LEU A 37 5.36 0.63 -0.63
C LEU A 37 5.77 1.97 -1.25
N GLN A 38 5.81 3.04 -0.43
CA GLN A 38 6.30 4.35 -0.85
C GLN A 38 7.76 4.32 -1.32
N LYS A 39 8.64 3.64 -0.58
CA LYS A 39 10.08 3.54 -0.91
C LYS A 39 10.31 2.86 -2.25
N GLN A 40 9.44 1.94 -2.62
CA GLN A 40 9.53 1.24 -3.89
C GLN A 40 8.87 1.99 -5.06
N GLN A 41 8.35 3.20 -4.86
CA GLN A 41 7.65 3.95 -5.91
C GLN A 41 6.52 3.15 -6.58
N LEU A 42 6.00 2.15 -5.87
CA LEU A 42 4.74 1.51 -6.21
C LEU A 42 3.69 2.51 -5.79
N THR A 43 3.46 3.49 -6.66
CA THR A 43 2.24 4.27 -6.71
C THR A 43 1.14 3.24 -6.89
N VAL A 44 0.69 2.66 -5.77
CA VAL A 44 -0.65 2.11 -5.65
C VAL A 44 -1.50 3.22 -6.22
N LYS A 45 -2.02 3.01 -7.43
CA LYS A 45 -2.71 4.01 -8.21
C LYS A 45 -4.00 4.28 -7.46
N LYS A 46 -3.88 5.10 -6.42
CA LYS A 46 -4.97 5.68 -5.70
C LYS A 46 -5.67 6.47 -6.80
N ASN A 47 -6.82 5.99 -7.23
CA ASN A 47 -7.77 6.82 -7.95
C ASN A 47 -8.17 7.94 -6.98
N ILE A 48 -7.30 8.94 -6.81
CA ILE A 48 -7.61 10.20 -6.11
C ILE A 48 -8.51 11.05 -7.03
N SER A 49 -9.45 10.43 -7.73
CA SER A 49 -10.40 11.12 -8.60
C SER A 49 -11.56 11.74 -7.79
N GLN A 50 -11.60 11.55 -6.48
CA GLN A 50 -12.67 12.08 -5.65
C GLN A 50 -12.12 12.38 -4.25
N ARG A 51 -11.68 13.62 -3.99
CA ARG A 51 -12.07 14.43 -2.80
C ARG A 51 -11.10 15.59 -2.56
N SER A 52 -11.27 16.67 -3.32
CA SER A 52 -11.23 18.05 -2.79
C SER A 52 -11.64 19.06 -3.87
N SER A 53 -12.88 18.98 -4.34
CA SER A 53 -13.61 20.17 -4.76
C SER A 53 -14.46 20.62 -3.57
N ARG A 54 -14.07 21.77 -2.97
CA ARG A 54 -14.69 22.62 -1.92
C ARG A 54 -13.55 23.04 -0.97
N SER A 55 -13.15 24.30 -0.90
CA SER A 55 -14.00 25.49 -0.76
C SER A 55 -13.41 26.71 -1.47
N SER A 56 -14.29 27.45 -2.11
CA SER A 56 -14.16 28.87 -2.44
C SER A 56 -13.96 29.70 -1.16
N GLY A 57 -13.21 30.79 -1.30
CA GLY A 57 -12.99 31.85 -0.31
C GLY A 57 -12.08 32.90 -0.92
#